data_AF-A0A660PT64-F1
#
_entry.id   AF-A0A660PT64-F1
#
_cell.length_a   1.000
_cell.length_b   1.000
_cell.length_c   1.000
_cell.angle_alpha   90.00
_cell.angle_beta   90.00
_cell.angle_gamma   90.00
#
_symmetry.space_group_name_H-M   'P 1'
#
loop_
_entity.id
_entity.type
_entity.pdbx_description
1 polymer ?
#
loop_
_entity_poly.entity_id
_entity_poly.type
_entity_poly.pdbx_seq_one_letter_code
_entity_poly.pdbx_strand_id
1 'polypeptide(L)'
;VEIPEDILSFKALQEYFGEDFFATVSTELGGGNTATALSVAANMGIPIVDGDPAGRSVPELQHSTFFINNRSIIPMSVANKFGDIVIVKKVLDDFRAEKIVRSIAIVSGGNVGVTDHPMRGKNLKTSIIPNAISYAEKIGEVLKKTMDYKKVAEAGGGYILFKGEVVESPWEDKEGFTVGEIYIKGTEEYRGSEYRVWYKNENLMAWRDGKVDITTPDLICILSKEDSMPITNPNCKKGMEVVIIGYPAPKEWRTERGIEILGPKSFGFDCGYVPIEERLK
;
A
#
# COMPACT_ATOMS: atom_id res chain seq x y z
N VAL A 1 15.50 -9.45 25.24
CA VAL A 1 14.38 -9.07 24.36
C VAL A 1 14.99 -8.88 22.99
N GLU A 2 14.61 -9.72 22.03
CA GLU A 2 15.07 -9.61 20.65
C GLU A 2 14.58 -8.26 20.09
N ILE A 3 15.47 -7.48 19.48
CA ILE A 3 15.11 -6.16 18.93
C ILE A 3 14.41 -6.42 17.59
N PRO A 4 13.17 -5.93 17.38
CA PRO A 4 12.47 -6.02 16.10
C PRO A 4 13.31 -5.53 14.91
N GLU A 5 13.18 -6.17 13.75
CA GLU A 5 14.02 -5.90 12.59
C GLU A 5 13.93 -4.44 12.12
N ASP A 6 12.76 -3.83 12.20
CA ASP A 6 12.51 -2.42 11.86
C ASP A 6 13.28 -1.46 12.77
N ILE A 7 13.30 -1.72 14.08
CA ILE A 7 14.05 -0.92 15.06
C ILE A 7 15.55 -1.11 14.85
N LEU A 8 15.99 -2.35 14.57
CA LEU A 8 17.39 -2.65 14.29
C LEU A 8 17.87 -1.93 13.02
N SER A 9 17.05 -1.95 11.97
CA SER A 9 17.30 -1.26 10.70
C SER A 9 17.40 0.26 10.90
N PHE A 10 16.47 0.85 11.66
CA PHE A 10 16.46 2.29 11.93
C PHE A 10 17.71 2.75 12.70
N LYS A 11 18.08 2.03 13.76
CA LYS A 11 19.28 2.28 14.55
C LYS A 11 20.55 2.15 13.72
N ALA A 12 20.65 1.10 12.90
CA ALA A 12 21.79 0.89 12.03
C ALA A 12 22.01 2.07 11.06
N LEU A 13 20.94 2.67 10.56
CA LEU A 13 21.05 3.83 9.68
C LEU A 13 21.45 5.10 10.45
N GLN A 14 20.93 5.32 11.65
CA GLN A 14 21.39 6.41 12.53
C GLN A 14 22.88 6.29 12.84
N GLU A 15 23.35 5.10 13.23
CA GLU A 15 24.76 4.82 13.48
C GLU A 15 25.62 5.09 12.25
N TYR A 16 25.13 4.72 11.06
CA TYR A 16 25.81 5.01 9.80
C TYR A 16 25.95 6.51 9.53
N PHE A 17 24.92 7.31 9.84
CA PHE A 17 24.99 8.78 9.71
C PHE A 17 25.78 9.45 10.83
N GLY A 18 25.90 8.80 12.00
CA GLY A 18 26.40 9.43 13.22
C GLY A 18 25.51 10.57 13.71
N GLU A 19 24.21 10.52 13.40
CA GLU A 19 23.23 11.56 13.75
C GLU A 19 21.92 10.90 14.19
N ASP A 20 21.28 11.50 15.19
CA ASP A 20 19.95 11.08 15.62
C ASP A 20 18.85 11.54 14.67
N PHE A 21 17.96 10.62 14.31
CA PHE A 21 16.80 10.95 13.48
C PHE A 21 15.70 11.56 14.33
N PHE A 22 15.12 12.66 13.85
CA PHE A 22 14.12 13.42 14.60
C PHE A 22 12.72 12.79 14.58
N ALA A 23 12.37 12.07 13.52
CA ALA A 23 11.03 11.52 13.33
C ALA A 23 11.04 10.30 12.41
N THR A 24 10.00 9.48 12.47
CA THR A 24 9.71 8.43 11.47
C THR A 24 8.63 8.88 10.50
N VAL A 25 8.59 8.23 9.36
CA VAL A 25 7.52 8.31 8.35
C VAL A 25 7.18 6.87 7.97
N SER A 26 5.90 6.52 7.82
CA SER A 26 5.56 5.21 7.27
C SER A 26 5.94 5.14 5.79
N THR A 27 6.36 3.97 5.31
CA THR A 27 6.70 3.79 3.88
C THR A 27 5.46 3.84 2.98
N GLU A 28 4.29 3.58 3.56
CA GLU A 28 2.99 3.64 2.89
C GLU A 28 1.86 3.71 3.93
N LEU A 29 0.63 3.94 3.47
CA LEU A 29 -0.58 3.81 4.29
C LEU A 29 -1.13 2.38 4.25
N GLY A 30 -0.41 1.46 4.90
CA GLY A 30 -0.79 0.06 5.06
C GLY A 30 -0.93 -0.37 6.51
N GLY A 31 -1.76 -1.38 6.79
CA GLY A 31 -2.04 -1.84 8.15
C GLY A 31 -0.78 -2.28 8.91
N GLY A 32 0.10 -3.05 8.25
CA GLY A 32 1.39 -3.46 8.83
C GLY A 32 2.42 -2.33 8.82
N ASN A 33 2.66 -1.72 7.65
CA ASN A 33 3.70 -0.71 7.47
C ASN A 33 3.52 0.54 8.34
N THR A 34 2.29 1.02 8.49
CA THR A 34 1.98 2.17 9.37
C THR A 34 2.19 1.80 10.84
N ALA A 35 1.75 0.61 11.25
CA ALA A 35 1.95 0.11 12.61
C ALA A 35 3.45 -0.07 12.94
N THR A 36 4.25 -0.54 12.00
CA THR A 36 5.71 -0.63 12.14
C THR A 36 6.33 0.73 12.38
N ALA A 37 6.00 1.75 11.58
CA ALA A 37 6.55 3.10 11.76
C ALA A 37 6.14 3.74 13.11
N LEU A 38 4.91 3.48 13.57
CA LEU A 38 4.44 3.87 14.90
C LEU A 38 5.21 3.16 16.01
N SER A 39 5.47 1.86 15.85
CA SER A 39 6.28 1.06 16.78
C SER A 39 7.71 1.60 16.88
N VAL A 40 8.38 1.88 15.76
CA VAL A 40 9.72 2.49 15.76
C VAL A 40 9.71 3.84 16.48
N ALA A 41 8.76 4.73 16.15
CA ALA A 41 8.63 6.03 16.80
C ALA A 41 8.50 5.91 18.33
N ALA A 42 7.60 5.03 18.78
CA ALA A 42 7.37 4.79 20.21
C ALA A 42 8.61 4.22 20.92
N ASN A 43 9.33 3.27 20.30
CA ASN A 43 10.52 2.66 20.87
C ASN A 43 11.72 3.61 20.90
N MET A 44 11.83 4.50 19.91
CA MET A 44 12.91 5.48 19.81
C MET A 44 12.61 6.77 20.58
N GLY A 45 11.38 6.96 21.07
CA GLY A 45 10.97 8.17 21.79
C GLY A 45 10.91 9.40 20.88
N ILE A 46 10.59 9.21 19.60
CA ILE A 46 10.52 10.27 18.58
C ILE A 46 9.11 10.36 17.97
N PRO A 47 8.72 11.53 17.43
CA PRO A 47 7.44 11.65 16.73
C PRO A 47 7.37 10.84 15.44
N ILE A 48 6.16 10.47 15.04
CA ILE A 48 5.84 10.08 13.66
C ILE A 48 5.25 11.28 12.92
N VAL A 49 5.58 11.42 11.64
CA VAL A 49 4.98 12.42 10.77
C VAL A 49 3.59 11.94 10.33
N ASP A 50 2.58 12.81 10.46
CA ASP A 50 1.25 12.55 9.90
C ASP A 50 1.25 12.76 8.38
N GLY A 51 1.64 11.69 7.70
CA GLY A 51 1.76 11.61 6.25
C GLY A 51 2.52 10.36 5.86
N ASP A 52 2.40 10.00 4.59
CA ASP A 52 3.13 8.88 4.00
C ASP A 52 3.41 9.19 2.52
N PRO A 53 4.33 8.47 1.86
CA PRO A 53 4.68 8.75 0.48
C PRO A 53 3.79 8.03 -0.54
N ALA A 54 2.69 7.39 -0.15
CA ALA A 54 1.82 6.67 -1.08
C ALA A 54 0.33 7.02 -0.93
N GLY A 55 -0.17 7.33 0.26
CA GLY A 55 -1.60 7.52 0.54
C GLY A 55 -2.44 6.25 0.37
N ARG A 56 -1.80 5.11 0.15
CA ARG A 56 -2.35 3.76 0.02
C ARG A 56 -1.24 2.73 0.24
N SER A 57 -1.58 1.46 0.42
CA SER A 57 -0.60 0.37 0.23
C SER A 57 -0.19 0.24 -1.23
N VAL A 58 1.07 -0.14 -1.45
CA VAL A 58 1.72 -0.26 -2.75
C VAL A 58 2.63 -1.51 -2.85
N PRO A 59 2.84 -2.08 -4.04
CA PRO A 59 3.55 -3.36 -4.15
C PRO A 59 5.06 -3.31 -3.85
N GLU A 60 5.72 -2.17 -4.08
CA GLU A 60 7.18 -2.08 -4.26
C GLU A 60 7.70 -0.68 -3.88
N LEU A 61 8.97 -0.58 -3.48
CA LEU A 61 9.60 0.64 -2.94
C LEU A 61 9.54 1.87 -3.88
N GLN A 62 9.60 1.68 -5.20
CA GLN A 62 9.51 2.81 -6.15
C GLN A 62 8.12 3.47 -6.18
N HIS A 63 7.09 2.81 -5.64
CA HIS A 63 5.72 3.34 -5.59
C HIS A 63 5.57 4.34 -4.44
N SER A 64 6.48 5.31 -4.40
CA SER A 64 6.51 6.39 -3.43
C SER A 64 6.57 7.76 -4.11
N THR A 65 6.01 8.78 -3.45
CA THR A 65 6.18 10.19 -3.84
C THR A 65 7.62 10.63 -3.65
N PHE A 66 8.41 9.92 -2.85
CA PHE A 66 9.85 10.13 -2.77
C PHE A 66 10.50 9.85 -4.12
N PHE A 67 10.17 8.72 -4.77
CA PHE A 67 10.66 8.40 -6.09
C PHE A 67 10.12 9.37 -7.17
N ILE A 68 8.83 9.73 -7.12
CA ILE A 68 8.27 10.77 -8.02
C ILE A 68 9.08 12.08 -7.94
N ASN A 69 9.49 12.46 -6.73
CA ASN A 69 10.22 13.70 -6.48
C ASN A 69 11.76 13.54 -6.50
N ASN A 70 12.27 12.44 -7.08
CA ASN A 70 13.71 12.16 -7.19
C ASN A 70 14.45 12.26 -5.86
N ARG A 71 13.83 11.81 -4.76
CA ARG A 71 14.50 11.70 -3.46
C ARG A 71 15.29 10.41 -3.44
N SER A 72 16.51 10.50 -2.95
CA SER A 72 17.43 9.35 -2.90
C SER A 72 16.95 8.35 -1.86
N ILE A 73 16.73 7.09 -2.28
CA ILE A 73 16.47 5.96 -1.38
C ILE A 73 17.68 5.61 -0.50
N ILE A 74 18.89 5.97 -0.95
CA ILE A 74 20.16 5.65 -0.28
C ILE A 74 20.69 6.79 0.61
N PRO A 75 21.52 6.47 1.62
CA PRO A 75 21.78 5.11 2.12
C PRO A 75 20.50 4.51 2.73
N MET A 76 20.28 3.21 2.52
CA MET A 76 19.21 2.48 3.19
C MET A 76 19.79 1.34 4.02
N SER A 77 19.11 1.00 5.11
CA SER A 77 19.42 -0.14 5.94
C SER A 77 18.35 -1.22 5.80
N VAL A 78 18.79 -2.47 5.90
CA VAL A 78 17.94 -3.65 5.97
C VAL A 78 18.43 -4.47 7.16
N ALA A 79 17.49 -4.93 7.98
CA ALA A 79 17.79 -5.89 9.04
C ALA A 79 16.81 -7.06 8.98
N ASN A 80 17.24 -8.23 9.46
CA ASN A 80 16.42 -9.44 9.46
C ASN A 80 16.31 -10.05 10.86
N LYS A 81 15.44 -11.06 10.99
CA LYS A 81 15.20 -11.78 12.26
C LYS A 81 16.42 -12.52 12.81
N PHE A 82 17.49 -12.67 12.03
CA PHE A 82 18.74 -13.30 12.48
C PHE A 82 19.72 -12.27 13.09
N GLY A 83 19.37 -10.99 13.03
CA GLY A 83 20.23 -9.88 13.48
C GLY A 83 21.24 -9.42 12.43
N ASP A 84 21.15 -9.90 11.18
CA ASP A 84 21.98 -9.39 10.09
C ASP A 84 21.58 -7.94 9.79
N ILE A 85 22.57 -7.10 9.51
CA ILE A 85 22.40 -5.71 9.12
C ILE A 85 23.12 -5.47 7.80
N VAL A 86 22.41 -4.93 6.81
CA VAL A 86 22.95 -4.55 5.51
C VAL A 86 22.73 -3.06 5.30
N ILE A 87 23.80 -2.30 5.05
CA ILE A 87 23.72 -0.90 4.62
C ILE A 87 24.01 -0.81 3.12
N VAL A 88 23.02 -0.42 2.34
CA VAL A 88 23.18 -0.17 0.91
C VAL A 88 23.53 1.30 0.71
N LYS A 89 24.83 1.56 0.53
CA LYS A 89 25.37 2.92 0.35
C LYS A 89 25.18 3.48 -1.05
N LYS A 90 25.00 2.60 -2.03
CA LYS A 90 24.82 2.96 -3.43
C LYS A 90 23.97 1.92 -4.13
N VAL A 91 22.99 2.40 -4.89
CA VAL A 91 22.12 1.62 -5.77
C VAL A 91 21.83 2.46 -7.01
N LEU A 92 21.39 1.83 -8.09
CA LEU A 92 21.07 2.55 -9.33
C LEU A 92 19.85 3.45 -9.15
N ASP A 93 18.78 2.86 -8.64
CA ASP A 93 17.45 3.45 -8.45
C ASP A 93 16.62 2.57 -7.50
N ASP A 94 15.40 3.03 -7.20
CA ASP A 94 14.45 2.36 -6.31
C ASP A 94 14.00 1.00 -6.85
N PHE A 95 13.88 0.84 -8.17
CA PHE A 95 13.59 -0.46 -8.80
C PHE A 95 14.67 -1.49 -8.51
N ARG A 96 15.94 -1.08 -8.54
CA ARG A 96 17.06 -1.96 -8.20
C ARG A 96 17.12 -2.21 -6.69
N ALA A 97 16.83 -1.20 -5.88
CA ALA A 97 16.78 -1.31 -4.42
C ALA A 97 15.74 -2.34 -3.97
N GLU A 98 14.53 -2.27 -4.52
CA GLU A 98 13.44 -3.23 -4.33
C GLU A 98 13.93 -4.67 -4.54
N LYS A 99 14.58 -4.94 -5.69
CA LYS A 99 15.12 -6.28 -5.99
C LYS A 99 16.16 -6.75 -4.96
N ILE A 100 16.97 -5.84 -4.42
CA ILE A 100 17.96 -6.17 -3.38
C ILE A 100 17.23 -6.52 -2.08
N VAL A 101 16.37 -5.63 -1.60
CA VAL A 101 15.63 -5.79 -0.34
C VAL A 101 14.79 -7.05 -0.37
N ARG A 102 14.04 -7.29 -1.46
CA ARG A 102 13.21 -8.48 -1.62
C ARG A 102 14.03 -9.77 -1.62
N SER A 103 15.21 -9.77 -2.24
CA SER A 103 16.11 -10.92 -2.20
C SER A 103 16.55 -11.23 -0.76
N ILE A 104 16.86 -10.21 0.04
CA ILE A 104 17.21 -10.37 1.46
C ILE A 104 16.00 -10.89 2.24
N ALA A 105 14.79 -10.37 1.97
CA ALA A 105 13.55 -10.82 2.60
C ALA A 105 13.28 -12.32 2.36
N ILE A 106 13.39 -12.77 1.10
CA ILE A 106 13.16 -14.17 0.72
C ILE A 106 14.10 -15.10 1.48
N VAL A 107 15.41 -14.83 1.48
CA VAL A 107 16.39 -15.67 2.18
C VAL A 107 16.30 -15.56 3.71
N SER A 108 15.65 -14.50 4.21
CA SER A 108 15.41 -14.27 5.65
C SER A 108 14.10 -14.89 6.16
N GLY A 109 13.36 -15.60 5.30
CA GLY A 109 12.09 -16.24 5.67
C GLY A 109 10.87 -15.33 5.51
N GLY A 110 10.92 -14.40 4.57
CA GLY A 110 9.77 -13.63 4.07
C GLY A 110 9.59 -12.23 4.68
N ASN A 111 10.40 -11.82 5.65
CA ASN A 111 10.27 -10.52 6.31
C ASN A 111 11.63 -9.89 6.63
N VAL A 112 11.71 -8.57 6.55
CA VAL A 112 12.86 -7.73 6.91
C VAL A 112 12.38 -6.35 7.38
N GLY A 113 13.14 -5.71 8.27
CA GLY A 113 13.00 -4.30 8.57
C GLY A 113 13.80 -3.45 7.60
N VAL A 114 13.20 -2.37 7.10
CA VAL A 114 13.83 -1.46 6.14
C VAL A 114 13.73 -0.03 6.67
N THR A 115 14.84 0.71 6.63
CA THR A 115 14.82 2.17 6.79
C THR A 115 15.49 2.77 5.58
N ASP A 116 14.74 3.57 4.83
CA ASP A 116 15.17 4.13 3.56
C ASP A 116 14.83 5.63 3.47
N HIS A 117 15.16 6.24 2.34
CA HIS A 117 14.91 7.65 2.03
C HIS A 117 15.24 8.63 3.17
N PRO A 118 16.41 8.51 3.85
CA PRO A 118 16.78 9.44 4.91
C PRO A 118 16.82 10.86 4.35
N MET A 119 16.02 11.75 4.93
CA MET A 119 15.76 13.04 4.32
C MET A 119 15.60 14.15 5.34
N ARG A 120 16.14 15.33 5.02
CA ARG A 120 15.95 16.55 5.83
C ARG A 120 14.49 17.01 5.72
N GLY A 121 13.92 17.48 6.82
CA GLY A 121 12.51 17.91 6.89
C GLY A 121 12.08 18.93 5.82
N LYS A 122 12.99 19.83 5.39
CA LYS A 122 12.72 20.78 4.29
C LYS A 122 12.34 20.09 2.97
N ASN A 123 12.96 18.95 2.67
CA ASN A 123 12.71 18.18 1.46
C ASN A 123 11.46 17.31 1.64
N LEU A 124 11.29 16.71 2.84
CA LEU A 124 10.14 15.88 3.19
C LEU A 124 8.81 16.62 2.96
N LYS A 125 8.72 17.88 3.40
CA LYS A 125 7.52 18.73 3.25
C LYS A 125 6.99 18.85 1.82
N THR A 126 7.85 18.62 0.83
CA THR A 126 7.53 18.74 -0.61
C THR A 126 7.46 17.38 -1.31
N SER A 127 7.55 16.28 -0.57
CA SER A 127 7.69 14.94 -1.16
C SER A 127 6.82 13.90 -0.45
N ILE A 128 5.86 14.32 0.37
CA ILE A 128 4.96 13.46 1.14
C ILE A 128 3.51 13.86 0.89
N ILE A 129 2.59 12.91 1.04
CA ILE A 129 1.15 13.17 1.12
C ILE A 129 0.83 13.47 2.59
N PRO A 130 0.40 14.70 2.93
CA PRO A 130 0.15 15.08 4.31
C PRO A 130 -1.18 14.51 4.84
N ASN A 131 -1.27 14.38 6.16
CA ASN A 131 -2.46 13.96 6.90
C ASN A 131 -2.94 12.53 6.61
N ALA A 132 -2.08 11.66 6.10
CA ALA A 132 -2.47 10.31 5.71
C ALA A 132 -2.91 9.44 6.89
N ILE A 133 -2.25 9.58 8.05
CA ILE A 133 -2.60 8.83 9.26
C ILE A 133 -3.92 9.35 9.82
N SER A 134 -4.08 10.68 9.93
CA SER A 134 -5.37 11.27 10.33
C SER A 134 -6.51 10.95 9.36
N TYR A 135 -6.22 10.82 8.06
CA TYR A 135 -7.20 10.37 7.07
C TYR A 135 -7.65 8.93 7.33
N ALA A 136 -6.71 8.00 7.57
CA ALA A 136 -7.04 6.62 7.92
C ALA A 136 -7.80 6.53 9.26
N GLU A 137 -7.41 7.31 10.26
CA GLU A 137 -8.07 7.38 11.56
C GLU A 137 -9.54 7.83 11.40
N LYS A 138 -9.80 8.88 10.62
CA LYS A 138 -11.16 9.36 10.33
C LYS A 138 -12.06 8.25 9.77
N ILE A 139 -11.56 7.47 8.80
CA ILE A 139 -12.32 6.36 8.21
C ILE A 139 -12.51 5.23 9.23
N GLY A 140 -11.46 4.88 9.98
CA GLY A 140 -11.50 3.86 11.02
C GLY A 140 -12.50 4.19 12.14
N GLU A 141 -12.62 5.45 12.53
CA GLU A 141 -13.64 5.90 13.48
C GLU A 141 -15.05 5.68 12.95
N VAL A 142 -15.31 6.01 11.68
CA VAL A 142 -16.61 5.81 11.05
C VAL A 142 -16.95 4.32 10.98
N LEU A 143 -15.98 3.48 10.59
CA LEU A 143 -16.14 2.02 10.59
C LEU A 143 -16.52 1.52 11.98
N LYS A 144 -15.76 1.88 13.02
CA LYS A 144 -15.99 1.45 14.41
C LYS A 144 -17.36 1.89 14.95
N LYS A 145 -17.83 3.08 14.56
CA LYS A 145 -19.11 3.64 15.04
C LYS A 145 -20.32 3.07 14.31
N THR A 146 -20.16 2.67 13.04
CA THR A 146 -21.32 2.42 12.15
C THR A 146 -21.38 1.01 11.60
N MET A 147 -20.24 0.37 11.37
CA MET A 147 -20.12 -0.90 10.63
C MET A 147 -20.88 -0.89 9.29
N ASP A 148 -20.95 0.30 8.66
CA ASP A 148 -21.72 0.55 7.44
C ASP A 148 -20.78 0.95 6.31
N TYR A 149 -20.58 0.03 5.37
CA TYR A 149 -19.70 0.21 4.21
C TYR A 149 -20.05 1.47 3.39
N LYS A 150 -21.31 1.93 3.39
CA LYS A 150 -21.71 3.14 2.66
C LYS A 150 -21.11 4.38 3.33
N LYS A 151 -21.20 4.44 4.67
CA LYS A 151 -20.61 5.54 5.46
C LYS A 151 -19.09 5.49 5.44
N VAL A 152 -18.50 4.29 5.44
CA VAL A 152 -17.06 4.09 5.28
C VAL A 152 -16.58 4.63 3.92
N ALA A 153 -17.27 4.27 2.84
CA ALA A 153 -16.99 4.82 1.50
C ALA A 153 -17.11 6.35 1.50
N GLU A 154 -18.22 6.90 1.99
CA GLU A 154 -18.46 8.35 2.05
C GLU A 154 -17.38 9.10 2.86
N ALA A 155 -16.93 8.53 3.99
CA ALA A 155 -15.92 9.16 4.85
C ALA A 155 -14.58 9.40 4.15
N GLY A 156 -14.21 8.51 3.21
CA GLY A 156 -13.03 8.63 2.36
C GLY A 156 -13.30 9.20 0.96
N GLY A 157 -14.53 9.62 0.64
CA GLY A 157 -14.89 10.07 -0.71
C GLY A 157 -14.82 8.94 -1.76
N GLY A 158 -15.05 7.70 -1.32
CA GLY A 158 -15.04 6.51 -2.16
C GLY A 158 -16.40 6.21 -2.79
N TYR A 159 -16.37 5.26 -3.73
CA TYR A 159 -17.49 4.85 -4.55
C TYR A 159 -17.72 3.34 -4.41
N ILE A 160 -18.96 2.93 -4.20
CA ILE A 160 -19.32 1.51 -4.21
C ILE A 160 -19.34 1.04 -5.65
N LEU A 161 -18.40 0.17 -6.00
CA LEU A 161 -18.26 -0.36 -7.35
C LEU A 161 -19.12 -1.61 -7.54
N PHE A 162 -19.12 -2.52 -6.57
CA PHE A 162 -19.77 -3.81 -6.74
C PHE A 162 -20.19 -4.42 -5.40
N LYS A 163 -21.20 -5.29 -5.41
CA LYS A 163 -21.58 -6.14 -4.27
C LYS A 163 -21.82 -7.56 -4.77
N GLY A 164 -21.31 -8.54 -4.04
CA GLY A 164 -21.43 -9.91 -4.49
C GLY A 164 -20.91 -10.94 -3.51
N GLU A 165 -20.89 -12.19 -3.96
CA GLU A 165 -20.33 -13.32 -3.23
C GLU A 165 -19.07 -13.79 -3.97
N VAL A 166 -17.97 -14.00 -3.25
CA VAL A 166 -16.73 -14.54 -3.80
C VAL A 166 -16.97 -15.98 -4.29
N VAL A 167 -16.72 -16.22 -5.56
CA VAL A 167 -16.85 -17.54 -6.22
C VAL A 167 -15.54 -18.31 -6.12
N GLU A 168 -14.44 -17.62 -6.37
CA GLU A 168 -13.09 -18.18 -6.38
C GLU A 168 -12.06 -17.07 -6.11
N SER A 169 -10.91 -17.44 -5.55
CA SER A 169 -9.82 -16.49 -5.28
C SER A 169 -8.44 -17.18 -5.43
N PRO A 170 -8.07 -17.62 -6.64
CA PRO A 170 -6.80 -18.30 -6.85
C PRO A 170 -5.63 -17.33 -6.68
N TRP A 171 -4.53 -17.81 -6.11
CA TRP A 171 -3.30 -17.03 -5.94
C TRP A 171 -2.07 -17.93 -5.86
N GLU A 172 -0.91 -17.33 -6.13
CA GLU A 172 0.40 -17.95 -6.01
C GLU A 172 1.41 -16.99 -5.36
N ASP A 173 2.45 -17.54 -4.72
CA ASP A 173 3.66 -16.78 -4.43
C ASP A 173 4.55 -16.78 -5.67
N LYS A 174 4.88 -15.59 -6.15
CA LYS A 174 5.74 -15.39 -7.32
C LYS A 174 6.82 -14.40 -6.99
N GLU A 175 8.06 -14.89 -6.85
CA GLU A 175 9.24 -14.07 -6.55
C GLU A 175 9.07 -13.22 -5.27
N GLY A 176 8.38 -13.76 -4.25
CA GLY A 176 8.11 -13.06 -2.99
C GLY A 176 6.97 -12.05 -3.08
N PHE A 177 6.13 -12.13 -4.10
CA PHE A 177 4.86 -11.40 -4.21
C PHE A 177 3.69 -12.37 -4.15
N THR A 178 2.61 -11.97 -3.51
CA THR A 178 1.33 -12.68 -3.59
C THR A 178 0.58 -12.17 -4.83
N VAL A 179 0.47 -12.99 -5.86
CA VAL A 179 -0.23 -12.62 -7.11
C VAL A 179 -1.48 -13.46 -7.25
N GLY A 180 -2.61 -12.82 -7.52
CA GLY A 180 -3.86 -13.56 -7.63
C GLY A 180 -5.00 -12.77 -8.24
N GLU A 181 -6.13 -13.47 -8.31
CA GLU A 181 -7.38 -12.93 -8.79
C GLU A 181 -8.50 -13.24 -7.79
N ILE A 182 -9.54 -12.43 -7.80
CA ILE A 182 -10.76 -12.63 -7.01
C ILE A 182 -11.94 -12.53 -7.95
N TYR A 183 -12.73 -13.59 -8.02
CA TYR A 183 -13.92 -13.69 -8.85
C TYR A 183 -15.16 -13.59 -7.98
N ILE A 184 -16.07 -12.68 -8.32
CA ILE A 184 -17.23 -12.32 -7.51
C ILE A 184 -18.47 -12.33 -8.40
N LYS A 185 -19.50 -13.08 -8.00
CA LYS A 185 -20.82 -13.04 -8.64
C LYS A 185 -21.67 -11.96 -7.99
N GLY A 186 -22.35 -11.14 -8.78
CA GLY A 186 -23.13 -10.02 -8.27
C GLY A 186 -24.37 -10.43 -7.50
N THR A 187 -24.69 -9.67 -6.45
CA THR A 187 -25.90 -9.82 -5.64
C THR A 187 -26.71 -8.53 -5.64
N GLU A 188 -27.97 -8.60 -5.17
CA GLU A 188 -28.87 -7.44 -5.12
C GLU A 188 -29.00 -6.72 -6.48
N GLU A 189 -28.69 -5.44 -6.58
CA GLU A 189 -28.73 -4.66 -7.82
C GLU A 189 -27.67 -5.09 -8.86
N TYR A 190 -26.69 -5.91 -8.48
CA TYR A 190 -25.66 -6.45 -9.36
C TYR A 190 -25.96 -7.88 -9.84
N ARG A 191 -27.15 -8.43 -9.56
CA ARG A 191 -27.52 -9.78 -10.01
C ARG A 191 -27.39 -9.93 -11.53
N GLY A 192 -26.66 -10.96 -11.95
CA GLY A 192 -26.40 -11.25 -13.36
C GLY A 192 -25.10 -10.65 -13.91
N SER A 193 -24.43 -9.78 -13.14
CA SER A 193 -23.08 -9.31 -13.44
C SER A 193 -22.01 -10.10 -12.69
N GLU A 194 -20.79 -10.05 -13.22
CA GLU A 194 -19.57 -10.62 -12.65
C GLU A 194 -18.52 -9.54 -12.43
N TYR A 195 -17.73 -9.71 -11.38
CA TYR A 195 -16.64 -8.81 -11.04
C TYR A 195 -15.36 -9.59 -10.80
N ARG A 196 -14.26 -9.10 -11.35
CA ARG A 196 -12.92 -9.69 -11.21
C ARG A 196 -11.97 -8.63 -10.68
N VAL A 197 -11.21 -8.95 -9.64
CA VAL A 197 -10.09 -8.14 -9.16
C VAL A 197 -8.79 -8.89 -9.42
N TRP A 198 -7.76 -8.20 -9.90
CA TRP A 198 -6.40 -8.71 -9.98
C TRP A 198 -5.51 -7.93 -9.02
N TYR A 199 -4.60 -8.64 -8.35
CA TYR A 199 -3.71 -8.06 -7.36
C TYR A 199 -2.28 -8.63 -7.44
N LYS A 200 -1.33 -7.80 -7.01
CA LYS A 200 0.05 -8.17 -6.71
C LYS A 200 0.35 -7.53 -5.35
N ASN A 201 0.21 -8.31 -4.28
CA ASN A 201 0.00 -7.89 -2.90
C ASN A 201 -1.25 -7.00 -2.73
N GLU A 202 -1.32 -5.88 -3.44
CA GLU A 202 -2.44 -4.93 -3.42
C GLU A 202 -3.34 -5.11 -4.63
N ASN A 203 -4.62 -4.75 -4.46
CA ASN A 203 -5.59 -4.71 -5.56
C ASN A 203 -5.25 -3.56 -6.52
N LEU A 204 -5.01 -3.90 -7.79
CA LEU A 204 -4.48 -2.97 -8.78
C LEU A 204 -5.37 -2.81 -10.01
N MET A 205 -6.18 -3.81 -10.34
CA MET A 205 -7.07 -3.78 -11.49
C MET A 205 -8.38 -4.46 -11.14
N ALA A 206 -9.50 -3.95 -11.67
CA ALA A 206 -10.74 -4.69 -11.65
C ALA A 206 -11.55 -4.54 -12.94
N TRP A 207 -12.36 -5.55 -13.20
CA TRP A 207 -13.25 -5.64 -14.34
C TRP A 207 -14.66 -5.97 -13.89
N ARG A 208 -15.65 -5.39 -14.57
CA ARG A 208 -17.06 -5.76 -14.48
C ARG A 208 -17.54 -6.23 -15.84
N ASP A 209 -18.08 -7.44 -15.91
CA ASP A 209 -18.59 -8.04 -17.14
C ASP A 209 -17.56 -7.97 -18.30
N GLY A 210 -16.29 -8.25 -17.97
CA GLY A 210 -15.16 -8.23 -18.92
C GLY A 210 -14.62 -6.84 -19.28
N LYS A 211 -15.23 -5.75 -18.81
CA LYS A 211 -14.76 -4.37 -19.07
C LYS A 211 -14.02 -3.81 -17.86
N VAL A 212 -12.94 -3.05 -18.11
CA VAL A 212 -12.16 -2.42 -17.02
C VAL A 212 -13.05 -1.46 -16.24
N ASP A 213 -13.20 -1.70 -14.94
CA ASP A 213 -14.05 -0.90 -14.05
C ASP A 213 -13.24 0.08 -13.20
N ILE A 214 -12.04 -0.30 -12.79
CA ILE A 214 -11.12 0.58 -12.04
C ILE A 214 -9.68 0.08 -12.21
N THR A 215 -8.74 1.02 -12.20
CA THR A 215 -7.31 0.72 -12.27
C THR A 215 -6.58 1.53 -11.21
N THR A 216 -5.43 1.01 -10.77
CA THR A 216 -4.38 1.79 -10.10
C THR A 216 -4.05 3.06 -10.90
N PRO A 217 -3.67 4.19 -10.27
CA PRO A 217 -3.41 4.39 -8.85
C PRO A 217 -4.64 4.48 -7.92
N ASP A 218 -5.87 4.54 -8.44
CA ASP A 218 -7.05 4.55 -7.58
C ASP A 218 -7.10 3.26 -6.71
N LEU A 219 -7.50 3.40 -5.46
CA LEU A 219 -7.43 2.33 -4.46
C LEU A 219 -8.68 1.45 -4.56
N ILE A 220 -8.46 0.13 -4.61
CA ILE A 220 -9.53 -0.87 -4.62
C ILE A 220 -9.54 -1.58 -3.26
N CYS A 221 -10.59 -1.37 -2.48
CA CYS A 221 -10.81 -2.02 -1.19
C CYS A 221 -11.90 -3.08 -1.31
N ILE A 222 -11.70 -4.21 -0.64
CA ILE A 222 -12.69 -5.27 -0.49
C ILE A 222 -13.09 -5.30 0.97
N LEU A 223 -14.36 -5.07 1.25
CA LEU A 223 -14.91 -5.14 2.60
C LEU A 223 -15.82 -6.37 2.72
N SER A 224 -15.82 -6.99 3.89
CA SER A 224 -16.85 -7.93 4.30
C SER A 224 -18.20 -7.19 4.35
N LYS A 225 -19.24 -7.77 3.76
CA LYS A 225 -20.58 -7.17 3.77
C LYS A 225 -21.23 -7.22 5.16
N GLU A 226 -20.82 -8.16 6.00
CA GLU A 226 -21.41 -8.40 7.33
C GLU A 226 -21.04 -7.30 8.34
N ASP A 227 -19.76 -6.95 8.42
CA ASP A 227 -19.18 -6.08 9.44
C ASP A 227 -18.42 -4.87 8.86
N SER A 228 -18.35 -4.76 7.53
CA SER A 228 -17.60 -3.73 6.80
C SER A 228 -16.08 -3.74 7.07
N MET A 229 -15.54 -4.82 7.65
CA MET A 229 -14.11 -4.93 7.88
C MET A 229 -13.35 -5.18 6.56
N PRO A 230 -12.17 -4.55 6.36
CA PRO A 230 -11.37 -4.80 5.18
C PRO A 230 -10.83 -6.23 5.15
N ILE A 231 -10.92 -6.86 3.98
CA ILE A 231 -10.33 -8.17 3.71
C ILE A 231 -9.03 -7.94 2.94
N THR A 232 -7.91 -8.30 3.54
CA THR A 232 -6.58 -8.21 2.91
C THR A 232 -6.34 -9.40 2.00
N ASN A 233 -5.55 -9.23 0.94
CA ASN A 233 -5.12 -10.36 0.12
C ASN A 233 -4.14 -11.25 0.91
N PRO A 234 -4.14 -12.58 0.68
CA PRO A 234 -5.04 -13.34 -0.20
C PRO A 234 -6.25 -13.94 0.57
N ASN A 235 -6.81 -13.22 1.55
CA ASN A 235 -7.77 -13.79 2.52
C ASN A 235 -9.24 -13.83 2.06
N CYS A 236 -9.56 -13.40 0.83
CA CYS A 236 -10.88 -13.64 0.25
C CYS A 236 -11.10 -15.15 0.05
N LYS A 237 -12.24 -15.65 0.53
CA LYS A 237 -12.61 -17.08 0.45
C LYS A 237 -13.95 -17.24 -0.24
N LYS A 238 -14.11 -18.35 -0.95
CA LYS A 238 -15.38 -18.73 -1.57
C LYS A 238 -16.53 -18.67 -0.56
N GLY A 239 -17.63 -18.05 -0.96
CA GLY A 239 -18.83 -17.88 -0.15
C GLY A 239 -18.86 -16.62 0.71
N MET A 240 -17.76 -15.85 0.80
CA MET A 240 -17.79 -14.55 1.49
C MET A 240 -18.66 -13.55 0.71
N GLU A 241 -19.59 -12.90 1.39
CA GLU A 241 -20.28 -11.73 0.85
C GLU A 241 -19.41 -10.48 1.01
N VAL A 242 -19.17 -9.76 -0.08
CA VAL A 242 -18.22 -8.65 -0.12
C VAL A 242 -18.80 -7.41 -0.83
N VAL A 243 -18.24 -6.26 -0.47
CA VAL A 243 -18.47 -4.97 -1.13
C VAL A 243 -17.14 -4.46 -1.66
N ILE A 244 -17.14 -4.04 -2.92
CA ILE A 244 -15.97 -3.42 -3.56
C ILE A 244 -16.14 -1.90 -3.49
N ILE A 245 -15.15 -1.23 -2.93
CA ILE A 245 -15.08 0.24 -2.87
C ILE A 245 -13.85 0.71 -3.61
N GLY A 246 -14.02 1.69 -4.49
CA GLY A 246 -12.92 2.43 -5.10
C GLY A 246 -12.73 3.79 -4.43
N TYR A 247 -11.49 4.20 -4.15
CA TYR A 247 -11.17 5.54 -3.67
C TYR A 247 -10.29 6.28 -4.68
N PRO A 248 -10.53 7.60 -4.87
CA PRO A 248 -9.70 8.41 -5.75
C PRO A 248 -8.25 8.46 -5.27
N ALA A 249 -7.30 8.28 -6.17
CA ALA A 249 -5.88 8.40 -5.87
C ALA A 249 -5.52 9.82 -5.41
N PRO A 250 -4.56 9.98 -4.47
CA PRO A 250 -3.91 11.25 -4.20
C PRO A 250 -3.43 11.95 -5.48
N LYS A 251 -3.50 13.28 -5.52
CA LYS A 251 -3.16 14.09 -6.72
C LYS A 251 -1.75 13.83 -7.24
N GLU A 252 -0.82 13.46 -6.36
CA GLU A 252 0.57 13.15 -6.67
C GLU A 252 0.67 11.97 -7.67
N TRP A 253 -0.20 10.98 -7.52
CA TRP A 253 -0.28 9.81 -8.41
C TRP A 253 -0.98 10.09 -9.74
N ARG A 254 -1.71 11.19 -9.85
CA ARG A 254 -2.47 11.58 -11.05
C ARG A 254 -1.66 12.41 -12.03
N THR A 255 -0.39 12.68 -11.71
CA THR A 255 0.57 13.30 -12.63
C THR A 255 1.03 12.29 -13.69
N GLU A 256 1.57 12.77 -14.82
CA GLU A 256 2.14 11.89 -15.85
C GLU A 256 3.18 10.92 -15.26
N ARG A 257 4.08 11.43 -14.41
CA ARG A 257 5.09 10.62 -13.72
C ARG A 257 4.49 9.62 -12.73
N GLY A 258 3.46 10.04 -11.98
CA GLY A 258 2.75 9.14 -11.07
C GLY A 258 2.06 7.98 -11.79
N ILE A 259 1.43 8.26 -12.94
CA ILE A 259 0.78 7.27 -13.80
C ILE A 259 1.81 6.36 -14.48
N GLU A 260 2.96 6.88 -14.88
CA GLU A 260 4.06 6.07 -15.41
C GLU A 260 4.54 5.02 -14.40
N ILE A 261 4.63 5.40 -13.12
CA ILE A 261 5.15 4.55 -12.05
C ILE A 261 4.09 3.57 -11.52
N LEU A 262 2.90 4.05 -11.16
CA LEU A 262 1.87 3.27 -10.45
C LEU A 262 0.60 3.04 -11.29
N GLY A 263 0.58 3.47 -12.55
CA GLY A 263 -0.55 3.23 -13.46
C GLY A 263 -0.60 1.79 -14.00
N PRO A 264 -1.69 1.41 -14.69
CA PRO A 264 -1.91 0.02 -15.12
C PRO A 264 -0.81 -0.51 -16.07
N LYS A 265 -0.18 0.37 -16.86
CA LYS A 265 0.91 0.00 -17.77
C LYS A 265 2.16 -0.48 -17.06
N SER A 266 2.47 0.02 -15.86
CA SER A 266 3.64 -0.45 -15.09
C SER A 266 3.49 -1.91 -14.62
N PHE A 267 2.25 -2.39 -14.57
CA PHE A 267 1.89 -3.78 -14.28
C PHE A 267 1.59 -4.62 -15.53
N GLY A 268 1.89 -4.09 -16.72
CA GLY A 268 1.76 -4.82 -17.99
C GLY A 268 0.36 -4.83 -18.61
N PHE A 269 -0.57 -4.01 -18.13
CA PHE A 269 -1.89 -3.88 -18.74
C PHE A 269 -1.91 -2.79 -19.81
N ASP A 270 -2.33 -3.15 -21.03
CA ASP A 270 -2.48 -2.20 -22.14
C ASP A 270 -3.77 -1.39 -22.04
N CYS A 271 -3.86 -0.54 -21.02
CA CYS A 271 -4.93 0.43 -20.86
C CYS A 271 -4.41 1.72 -20.20
N GLY A 272 -5.17 2.81 -20.36
CA GLY A 272 -4.87 4.08 -19.70
C GLY A 272 -5.50 4.16 -18.32
N TYR A 273 -4.91 4.97 -17.44
CA TYR A 273 -5.58 5.42 -16.22
C TYR A 273 -6.71 6.37 -16.59
N VAL A 274 -7.90 6.12 -16.03
CA VAL A 274 -9.04 7.04 -16.06
C VAL A 274 -9.49 7.17 -14.61
N PRO A 275 -9.50 8.38 -14.03
CA PRO A 275 -9.93 8.60 -12.66
C PRO A 275 -11.33 8.00 -12.42
N ILE A 276 -11.50 7.36 -11.27
CA ILE A 276 -12.76 6.71 -10.87
C ILE A 276 -13.97 7.64 -10.99
N GLU A 277 -13.81 8.92 -10.61
CA GLU A 277 -14.89 9.90 -10.69
C GLU A 277 -15.29 10.28 -12.13
N GLU A 278 -14.43 10.04 -13.10
CA GLU A 278 -14.73 10.23 -14.52
C GLU A 278 -15.34 8.98 -15.15
N ARG A 279 -14.90 7.81 -14.69
CA ARG A 279 -15.36 6.52 -15.20
C ARG A 279 -16.78 6.17 -14.76
N LEU A 280 -17.21 6.67 -13.61
CA LEU A 280 -18.55 6.45 -13.05
C LEU A 280 -19.60 7.50 -13.49
N LYS A 281 -19.23 8.44 -14.36
CA LYS A 281 -20.17 9.38 -15.01
C LYS A 281 -20.89 8.71 -16.18
#